data_AF-A0A285Z2U0-F1
#
_entry.id   AF-A0A285Z2U0-F1
#
_cell.length_a   1.000
_cell.length_b   1.000
_cell.length_c   1.000
_cell.angle_alpha   90.00
_cell.angle_beta   90.00
_cell.angle_gamma   90.00
#
_symmetry.space_group_name_H-M   'P 1'
#
loop_
_entity.id
_entity.type
_entity.pdbx_description
1 polymer ?
#
loop_
_entity_poly.entity_id
_entity_poly.type
_entity_poly.pdbx_seq_one_letter_code
_entity_poly.pdbx_strand_id
1 'polypeptide(L)'
;MAATEHAQPVYDLVVLGSGAGGFAAAATAASLGLKVLVVEKADTFGGTSAISGGAAWVYGTDQARAAGAKDSPEAMRTYLKTVIGAGYNAPLVDAFIARGHEALRWLERHTELRYALRPHSPDYYPDEPGATQFGRALEMVEYDGRRLGPRFKDLKMPPPGMLLFGGMMVNRVDIQHFLGLRKSPRSLWHCLKLMARYALDRLRHHRGTRLTTGNALIARLATTAFAHGTQLWLRSEAKALIVEHGAVTGVVVQHEGQRVQVRARGGVVCAMGGFAAGELAAAYRPGVDAPHLTMSPPTNDGAALHLGEAVDAAHGEGLAANFFWAPVSELRHANGERERFPHLVTDRAKPGVIAINPAGQRFVNESNSYHHFVQTMFASNLTTCWLICDAEAMNRYGLGLARPKPVNNAALIDAGYLYRADTPRALAEAIGVDPQALQATLERFNADARNGIDRAFDKGGNSYNRYMGDPHHTPNPCLAPLVKAPFYAIQLHTGDLGSARGLVTDAHANVLNRAGTPVAGLYATGNDMNSLMNGTYPGPGITLGPALTFGWIAASHIANRLQAQAHPVETQACTTN
;
A
#
# COMPACT_ATOMS: atom_id res chain seq x y z
N MET A 1 20.25 -27.49 -37.57
CA MET A 1 18.87 -27.71 -37.08
C MET A 1 18.17 -26.37 -37.12
N ALA A 2 17.24 -26.19 -38.06
CA ALA A 2 16.51 -24.95 -38.23
C ALA A 2 15.59 -24.74 -37.02
N ALA A 3 15.78 -23.64 -36.29
CA ALA A 3 14.84 -23.20 -35.27
C ALA A 3 13.54 -22.85 -35.98
N THR A 4 12.48 -23.62 -35.74
CA THR A 4 11.11 -23.24 -36.10
C THR A 4 10.82 -21.88 -35.47
N GLU A 5 10.70 -20.84 -36.31
CA GLU A 5 10.18 -19.53 -35.94
C GLU A 5 8.75 -19.71 -35.41
N HIS A 6 8.61 -19.88 -34.10
CA HIS A 6 7.31 -19.76 -33.47
C HIS A 6 6.82 -18.32 -33.67
N ALA A 7 5.63 -18.17 -34.26
CA ALA A 7 5.01 -16.87 -34.50
C ALA A 7 4.99 -16.05 -33.21
N GLN A 8 5.57 -14.85 -33.26
CA GLN A 8 5.65 -13.95 -32.10
C GLN A 8 4.25 -13.44 -31.77
N PRO A 9 3.70 -13.69 -30.57
CA PRO A 9 2.38 -13.19 -30.23
C PRO A 9 2.39 -11.65 -30.17
N VAL A 10 1.39 -11.06 -30.84
CA VAL A 10 1.23 -9.61 -30.94
C VAL A 10 0.03 -9.15 -30.11
N TYR A 11 0.25 -8.14 -29.28
CA TYR A 11 -0.75 -7.43 -28.47
C TYR A 11 -0.69 -5.93 -28.76
N ASP A 12 -1.74 -5.20 -28.40
CA ASP A 12 -1.73 -3.74 -28.40
C ASP A 12 -0.95 -3.20 -27.20
N LEU A 13 -1.16 -3.83 -26.04
CA LEU A 13 -0.54 -3.43 -24.78
C LEU A 13 0.01 -4.66 -24.05
N VAL A 14 1.26 -4.56 -23.60
CA VAL A 14 1.83 -5.50 -22.63
C VAL A 14 2.03 -4.78 -21.31
N VAL A 15 1.43 -5.30 -20.25
CA VAL A 15 1.58 -4.80 -18.88
C VAL A 15 2.45 -5.77 -18.09
N LEU A 16 3.52 -5.26 -17.48
CA LEU A 16 4.41 -6.04 -16.64
C LEU A 16 4.04 -5.80 -15.18
N GLY A 17 3.51 -6.80 -14.50
CA GLY A 17 3.04 -6.75 -13.13
C GLY A 17 1.53 -6.58 -13.00
N SER A 18 0.96 -7.25 -12.00
CA SER A 18 -0.49 -7.36 -11.80
C SER A 18 -0.99 -6.61 -10.55
N GLY A 19 -0.29 -5.53 -10.16
CA GLY A 19 -0.72 -4.63 -9.08
C GLY A 19 -1.85 -3.68 -9.51
N ALA A 20 -2.18 -2.71 -8.65
CA ALA A 20 -3.27 -1.77 -8.92
C ALA A 20 -3.03 -0.93 -10.19
N GLY A 21 -1.81 -0.45 -10.42
CA GLY A 21 -1.47 0.30 -11.64
C GLY A 21 -1.52 -0.57 -12.90
N GLY A 22 -1.01 -1.80 -12.81
CA GLY A 22 -1.03 -2.76 -13.91
C GLY A 22 -2.46 -3.15 -14.31
N PHE A 23 -3.32 -3.51 -13.36
CA PHE A 23 -4.72 -3.82 -13.67
C PHE A 23 -5.55 -2.58 -14.02
N ALA A 24 -5.22 -1.38 -13.53
CA ALA A 24 -5.86 -0.15 -13.99
C ALA A 24 -5.53 0.10 -15.48
N ALA A 25 -4.27 -0.07 -15.87
CA ALA A 25 -3.87 0.02 -17.28
C ALA A 25 -4.53 -1.07 -18.13
N ALA A 26 -4.49 -2.32 -17.68
CA ALA A 26 -5.05 -3.45 -18.42
C ALA A 26 -6.58 -3.34 -18.59
N ALA A 27 -7.32 -3.07 -17.51
CA ALA A 27 -8.77 -2.89 -17.57
C ALA A 27 -9.15 -1.69 -18.45
N THR A 28 -8.41 -0.57 -18.35
CA THR A 28 -8.65 0.61 -19.19
C THR A 28 -8.46 0.28 -20.66
N ALA A 29 -7.30 -0.28 -21.02
CA ALA A 29 -6.98 -0.63 -22.40
C ALA A 29 -7.96 -1.66 -22.98
N ALA A 30 -8.29 -2.71 -22.23
CA ALA A 30 -9.21 -3.76 -22.68
C ALA A 30 -10.65 -3.23 -22.86
N SER A 31 -11.12 -2.36 -21.96
CA SER A 31 -12.42 -1.69 -22.11
C SER A 31 -12.46 -0.68 -23.28
N LEU A 32 -11.29 -0.21 -23.74
CA LEU A 32 -11.15 0.58 -24.98
C LEU A 32 -10.95 -0.29 -26.23
N GLY A 33 -11.09 -1.61 -26.11
CA GLY A 33 -11.01 -2.55 -27.24
C GLY A 33 -9.60 -3.00 -27.62
N LEU A 34 -8.58 -2.65 -26.84
CA LEU A 34 -7.20 -3.08 -27.09
C LEU A 34 -6.98 -4.54 -26.67
N LYS A 35 -6.16 -5.26 -27.43
CA LYS A 35 -5.71 -6.60 -27.07
C LYS A 35 -4.58 -6.52 -26.04
N VAL A 36 -4.84 -6.98 -24.81
CA VAL A 36 -3.91 -6.81 -23.67
C VAL A 36 -3.33 -8.14 -23.19
N LEU A 37 -2.03 -8.13 -22.88
CA LEU A 37 -1.35 -9.14 -22.09
C LEU A 37 -0.86 -8.56 -20.76
N VAL A 38 -1.14 -9.23 -19.65
CA VAL A 38 -0.52 -9.00 -18.34
C VAL A 38 0.47 -10.12 -18.05
N VAL A 39 1.70 -9.76 -17.71
CA VAL A 39 2.78 -10.68 -17.35
C VAL A 39 3.07 -10.52 -15.85
N GLU A 40 2.91 -11.60 -15.08
CA GLU A 40 3.11 -11.62 -13.63
C GLU A 40 4.16 -12.66 -13.25
N LYS A 41 5.18 -12.22 -12.52
CA LYS A 41 6.31 -13.05 -12.08
C LYS A 41 5.88 -14.11 -11.06
N ALA A 42 4.96 -13.77 -10.18
CA ALA A 42 4.43 -14.68 -9.17
C ALA A 42 3.48 -15.73 -9.75
N ASP A 43 3.20 -16.75 -8.95
CA ASP A 43 2.17 -17.77 -9.21
C ASP A 43 0.73 -17.27 -8.94
N THR A 44 0.59 -16.07 -8.39
CA THR A 44 -0.66 -15.39 -8.04
C THR A 44 -0.61 -13.94 -8.48
N PHE A 45 -1.77 -13.36 -8.83
CA PHE A 45 -1.86 -11.95 -9.23
C PHE A 45 -2.25 -11.02 -8.08
N GLY A 46 -1.88 -9.75 -8.20
CA GLY A 46 -2.29 -8.67 -7.29
C GLY A 46 -1.15 -7.99 -6.52
N GLY A 47 0.02 -8.62 -6.40
CA GLY A 47 1.21 -8.06 -5.74
C GLY A 47 0.95 -7.47 -4.35
N THR A 48 1.68 -6.40 -4.00
CA THR A 48 1.47 -5.65 -2.74
C THR A 48 0.08 -5.01 -2.68
N SER A 49 -0.53 -4.68 -3.82
CA SER A 49 -1.86 -4.08 -3.87
C SER A 49 -2.94 -5.00 -3.30
N ALA A 50 -2.88 -6.31 -3.56
CA ALA A 50 -3.86 -7.30 -3.07
C ALA A 50 -3.81 -7.54 -1.55
N ILE A 51 -2.68 -7.22 -0.90
CA ILE A 51 -2.50 -7.32 0.56
C ILE A 51 -2.74 -5.99 1.28
N SER A 52 -2.88 -4.89 0.54
CA SER A 52 -3.01 -3.55 1.11
C SER A 52 -4.38 -3.28 1.76
N GLY A 53 -4.49 -2.15 2.47
CA GLY A 53 -5.77 -1.62 2.95
C GLY A 53 -6.73 -1.16 1.84
N GLY A 54 -6.28 -1.09 0.57
CA GLY A 54 -7.09 -0.69 -0.58
C GLY A 54 -7.50 0.78 -0.61
N ALA A 55 -6.97 1.61 0.28
CA ALA A 55 -7.29 3.03 0.35
C ALA A 55 -6.74 3.78 -0.89
N ALA A 56 -7.51 4.72 -1.41
CA ALA A 56 -7.02 5.66 -2.44
C ALA A 56 -7.14 7.08 -1.89
N TRP A 57 -6.13 7.91 -2.17
CA TRP A 57 -6.12 9.33 -1.81
C TRP A 57 -6.21 10.17 -3.08
N VAL A 58 -7.38 10.73 -3.37
CA VAL A 58 -7.68 11.45 -4.61
C VAL A 58 -8.53 12.67 -4.30
N TYR A 59 -8.14 13.84 -4.80
CA TYR A 59 -8.90 15.08 -4.68
C TYR A 59 -10.13 15.10 -5.59
N GLY A 60 -11.20 15.79 -5.17
CA GLY A 60 -12.28 16.18 -6.07
C GLY A 60 -13.13 15.03 -6.62
N THR A 61 -13.16 13.89 -5.92
CA THR A 61 -13.91 12.70 -6.33
C THR A 61 -15.42 12.94 -6.30
N ASP A 62 -16.19 12.19 -7.08
CA ASP A 62 -17.65 12.34 -7.13
C ASP A 62 -18.28 12.04 -5.77
N GLN A 63 -17.74 11.08 -5.02
CA GLN A 63 -18.14 10.75 -3.66
C GLN A 63 -17.88 11.93 -2.70
N ALA A 64 -16.72 12.59 -2.80
CA ALA A 64 -16.38 13.74 -1.97
C ALA A 64 -17.28 14.94 -2.26
N ARG A 65 -17.53 15.23 -3.54
CA ARG A 65 -18.44 16.30 -3.96
C ARG A 65 -19.87 16.04 -3.49
N ALA A 66 -20.37 14.81 -3.66
CA ALA A 66 -21.70 14.41 -3.20
C ALA A 66 -21.86 14.53 -1.68
N ALA A 67 -20.79 14.30 -0.91
CA ALA A 67 -20.78 14.46 0.54
C ALA A 67 -20.49 15.90 1.01
N GLY A 68 -20.41 16.88 0.10
CA GLY A 68 -20.21 18.29 0.43
C GLY A 68 -18.81 18.64 0.94
N ALA A 69 -17.78 17.87 0.56
CA ALA A 69 -16.39 18.17 0.92
C ALA A 69 -15.97 19.54 0.36
N LYS A 70 -15.44 20.40 1.24
CA LYS A 70 -14.92 21.73 0.90
C LYS A 70 -13.41 21.65 0.76
N ASP A 71 -12.96 21.25 -0.42
CA ASP A 71 -11.55 21.11 -0.78
C ASP A 71 -11.30 21.78 -2.15
N SER A 72 -10.05 22.12 -2.48
CA SER A 72 -9.71 22.75 -3.76
C SER A 72 -8.40 22.22 -4.35
N PRO A 73 -8.16 22.38 -5.67
CA PRO A 73 -6.89 22.01 -6.30
C PRO A 73 -5.73 22.78 -5.65
N GLU A 74 -5.93 24.06 -5.34
CA GLU A 74 -4.93 24.93 -4.71
C GLU A 74 -4.60 24.50 -3.28
N ALA A 75 -5.60 24.04 -2.52
CA ALA A 75 -5.39 23.52 -1.17
C ALA A 75 -4.53 22.24 -1.21
N MET A 76 -4.86 21.29 -2.10
CA MET A 76 -4.04 20.09 -2.27
C MET A 76 -2.64 20.40 -2.78
N ARG A 77 -2.50 21.35 -3.72
CA ARG A 77 -1.21 21.83 -4.21
C ARG A 77 -0.35 22.41 -3.09
N THR A 78 -0.94 23.28 -2.27
CA THR A 78 -0.28 23.89 -1.11
C THR A 78 0.18 22.80 -0.14
N TYR A 79 -0.70 21.86 0.20
CA TYR A 79 -0.39 20.77 1.10
C TYR A 79 0.76 19.90 0.61
N LEU A 80 0.69 19.45 -0.65
CA LEU A 80 1.75 18.64 -1.24
C LEU A 80 3.05 19.41 -1.36
N LYS A 81 3.03 20.69 -1.73
CA LYS A 81 4.24 21.51 -1.80
C LYS A 81 4.91 21.65 -0.44
N THR A 82 4.13 21.86 0.62
CA THR A 82 4.65 21.95 1.99
C THR A 82 5.24 20.62 2.46
N VAL A 83 4.49 19.52 2.33
CA VAL A 83 4.92 18.20 2.83
C VAL A 83 6.10 17.63 2.03
N ILE A 84 6.10 17.79 0.70
CA ILE A 84 7.16 17.27 -0.17
C ILE A 84 8.43 18.12 -0.10
N GLY A 85 8.30 19.45 -0.03
CA GLY A 85 9.43 20.36 -0.01
C GLY A 85 10.21 20.38 -1.33
N ALA A 86 11.54 20.25 -1.24
CA ALA A 86 12.46 20.51 -2.36
C ALA A 86 12.26 19.60 -3.59
N GLY A 87 11.75 18.38 -3.41
CA GLY A 87 11.49 17.45 -4.52
C GLY A 87 10.10 17.57 -5.15
N TYR A 88 9.40 18.69 -4.95
CA TYR A 88 8.07 18.91 -5.50
C TYR A 88 8.11 19.01 -7.03
N ASN A 89 7.48 18.05 -7.72
CA ASN A 89 7.38 18.01 -9.18
C ASN A 89 6.02 18.58 -9.63
N ALA A 90 5.99 19.86 -10.01
CA ALA A 90 4.74 20.53 -10.37
C ALA A 90 3.99 19.87 -11.54
N PRO A 91 4.61 19.56 -12.70
CA PRO A 91 3.92 18.90 -13.81
C PRO A 91 3.22 17.59 -13.40
N LEU A 92 3.90 16.75 -12.61
CA LEU A 92 3.37 15.45 -12.23
C LEU A 92 2.26 15.56 -11.17
N VAL A 93 2.44 16.46 -10.20
CA VAL A 93 1.41 16.74 -9.18
C VAL A 93 0.18 17.36 -9.81
N ASP A 94 0.33 18.34 -10.70
CA ASP A 94 -0.79 18.98 -11.39
C ASP A 94 -1.55 17.97 -12.27
N ALA A 95 -0.84 17.06 -12.95
CA ALA A 95 -1.46 15.96 -13.67
C ALA A 95 -2.29 15.06 -12.74
N PHE A 96 -1.77 14.72 -11.55
CA PHE A 96 -2.50 13.92 -10.57
C PHE A 96 -3.74 14.64 -10.02
N ILE A 97 -3.63 15.92 -9.69
CA ILE A 97 -4.76 16.74 -9.20
C ILE A 97 -5.85 16.86 -10.27
N ALA A 98 -5.45 17.16 -11.52
CA ALA A 98 -6.38 17.35 -12.63
C ALA A 98 -7.04 16.04 -13.06
N ARG A 99 -6.25 14.96 -13.22
CA ARG A 99 -6.71 13.71 -13.85
C ARG A 99 -7.14 12.64 -12.86
N GLY A 100 -6.77 12.74 -11.57
CA GLY A 100 -7.04 11.68 -10.60
C GLY A 100 -8.52 11.38 -10.40
N HIS A 101 -9.35 12.42 -10.26
CA HIS A 101 -10.79 12.24 -10.12
C HIS A 101 -11.47 11.79 -11.42
N GLU A 102 -10.96 12.22 -12.58
CA GLU A 102 -11.42 11.77 -13.89
C GLU A 102 -11.13 10.28 -14.10
N ALA A 103 -9.90 9.85 -13.77
CA ALA A 103 -9.47 8.47 -13.85
C ALA A 103 -10.34 7.58 -12.97
N LEU A 104 -10.55 7.98 -11.70
CA LEU A 104 -11.41 7.24 -10.79
C LEU A 104 -12.84 7.15 -11.33
N ARG A 105 -13.44 8.28 -11.73
CA ARG A 105 -14.80 8.31 -12.30
C ARG A 105 -14.90 7.39 -13.52
N TRP A 106 -13.91 7.43 -14.41
CA TRP A 106 -13.89 6.59 -15.60
C TRP A 106 -13.83 5.12 -15.22
N LEU A 107 -12.92 4.73 -14.32
CA LEU A 107 -12.78 3.36 -13.86
C LEU A 107 -14.06 2.86 -13.18
N GLU A 108 -14.72 3.68 -12.35
CA GLU A 108 -15.99 3.29 -11.72
C GLU A 108 -17.14 3.16 -12.71
N ARG A 109 -17.13 3.91 -13.82
CA ARG A 109 -18.18 3.81 -14.86
C ARG A 109 -17.99 2.63 -15.81
N HIS A 110 -16.74 2.27 -16.13
CA HIS A 110 -16.42 1.29 -17.17
C HIS A 110 -15.91 -0.04 -16.62
N THR A 111 -15.64 -0.12 -15.31
CA THR A 111 -15.17 -1.35 -14.66
C THR A 111 -16.02 -1.68 -13.44
N GLU A 112 -15.71 -2.80 -12.79
CA GLU A 112 -16.28 -3.20 -11.51
C GLU A 112 -15.73 -2.43 -10.31
N LEU A 113 -14.77 -1.51 -10.49
CA LEU A 113 -14.16 -0.75 -9.40
C LEU A 113 -15.20 0.11 -8.68
N ARG A 114 -15.29 0.05 -7.35
CA ARG A 114 -16.20 0.88 -6.56
C ARG A 114 -15.56 1.31 -5.26
N TYR A 115 -15.51 2.62 -5.04
CA TYR A 115 -15.00 3.26 -3.84
C TYR A 115 -16.12 3.98 -3.08
N ALA A 116 -16.01 3.94 -1.75
CA ALA A 116 -16.79 4.77 -0.84
C ALA A 116 -15.88 5.82 -0.19
N LEU A 117 -16.43 7.00 0.07
CA LEU A 117 -15.72 8.03 0.80
C LEU A 117 -15.64 7.66 2.28
N ARG A 118 -14.46 7.84 2.88
CA ARG A 118 -14.31 7.70 4.33
C ARG A 118 -15.01 8.87 5.02
N PRO A 119 -15.95 8.63 5.96
CA PRO A 119 -16.69 9.70 6.62
C PRO A 119 -15.79 10.72 7.37
N HIS A 120 -14.67 10.25 7.90
CA HIS A 120 -13.64 11.07 8.51
C HIS A 120 -12.29 10.37 8.33
N SER A 121 -11.30 11.12 7.84
CA SER A 121 -9.95 10.61 7.58
C SER A 121 -9.01 11.79 7.35
N PRO A 122 -8.48 12.39 8.43
CA PRO A 122 -7.51 13.47 8.31
C PRO A 122 -6.28 13.04 7.51
N ASP A 123 -5.72 14.01 6.78
CA ASP A 123 -4.40 13.88 6.19
C ASP A 123 -3.34 13.67 7.30
N TYR A 124 -2.19 13.11 6.95
CA TYR A 124 -1.20 12.64 7.94
C TYR A 124 -0.45 13.77 8.64
N TYR A 125 -0.44 14.96 8.03
CA TYR A 125 0.10 16.20 8.59
C TYR A 125 -1.05 17.22 8.66
N PRO A 126 -2.02 17.04 9.57
CA PRO A 126 -3.29 17.76 9.56
C PRO A 126 -3.18 19.25 9.86
N ASP A 127 -2.06 19.67 10.45
CA ASP A 127 -1.79 21.05 10.87
C ASP A 127 -1.08 21.86 9.78
N GLU A 128 -0.68 21.21 8.67
CA GLU A 128 0.00 21.87 7.55
C GLU A 128 -0.99 22.63 6.64
N PRO A 129 -0.57 23.74 6.02
CA PRO A 129 -1.40 24.50 5.10
C PRO A 129 -1.97 23.64 3.96
N GLY A 130 -3.29 23.72 3.75
CA GLY A 130 -3.99 22.96 2.71
C GLY A 130 -4.34 21.52 3.07
N ALA A 131 -4.00 21.05 4.27
CA ALA A 131 -4.45 19.76 4.78
C ALA A 131 -5.98 19.72 4.93
N THR A 132 -6.58 18.53 4.85
CA THR A 132 -8.00 18.35 5.12
C THR A 132 -8.28 17.24 6.13
N GLN A 133 -9.43 17.36 6.80
CA GLN A 133 -9.96 16.36 7.73
C GLN A 133 -10.80 15.29 7.01
N PHE A 134 -11.17 15.55 5.75
CA PHE A 134 -12.19 14.79 5.02
C PHE A 134 -12.15 15.09 3.51
N GLY A 135 -12.58 14.15 2.68
CA GLY A 135 -12.82 14.38 1.24
C GLY A 135 -11.78 13.79 0.28
N ARG A 136 -10.55 13.51 0.74
CA ARG A 136 -9.50 12.95 -0.13
C ARG A 136 -9.34 11.43 -0.03
N ALA A 137 -9.69 10.84 1.12
CA ALA A 137 -9.45 9.42 1.39
C ALA A 137 -10.69 8.55 1.11
N LEU A 138 -10.50 7.52 0.28
CA LEU A 138 -11.52 6.55 -0.09
C LEU A 138 -11.22 5.16 0.49
N GLU A 139 -12.24 4.32 0.58
CA GLU A 139 -12.11 2.90 0.95
C GLU A 139 -12.88 2.01 -0.03
N MET A 140 -12.35 0.80 -0.23
CA MET A 140 -12.94 -0.15 -1.17
C MET A 140 -14.29 -0.68 -0.68
N VAL A 141 -15.28 -0.63 -1.56
CA VAL A 141 -16.55 -1.34 -1.34
C VAL A 141 -16.31 -2.85 -1.47
N GLU A 142 -16.89 -3.60 -0.56
CA GLU A 142 -16.81 -5.07 -0.50
C GLU A 142 -17.19 -5.71 -1.84
N TYR A 143 -16.49 -6.77 -2.22
CA TYR A 143 -16.71 -7.46 -3.49
C TYR A 143 -16.94 -8.96 -3.29
N ASP A 144 -17.63 -9.57 -4.25
CA ASP A 144 -17.83 -11.00 -4.30
C ASP A 144 -16.79 -11.64 -5.22
N GLY A 145 -15.80 -12.30 -4.62
CA GLY A 145 -14.71 -12.98 -5.32
C GLY A 145 -15.16 -14.09 -6.26
N ARG A 146 -16.39 -14.62 -6.11
CA ARG A 146 -16.95 -15.62 -7.04
C ARG A 146 -17.06 -15.09 -8.47
N ARG A 147 -17.13 -13.77 -8.65
CA ARG A 147 -17.19 -13.12 -9.96
C ARG A 147 -15.90 -13.23 -10.78
N LEU A 148 -14.77 -13.55 -10.14
CA LEU A 148 -13.53 -13.92 -10.83
C LEU A 148 -13.59 -15.33 -11.45
N GLY A 149 -14.62 -16.12 -11.14
CA GLY A 149 -14.76 -17.49 -11.62
C GLY A 149 -13.55 -18.35 -11.24
N PRO A 150 -13.02 -19.18 -12.17
CA PRO A 150 -11.87 -20.04 -11.91
C PRO A 150 -10.60 -19.30 -11.48
N ARG A 151 -10.46 -18.01 -11.85
CA ARG A 151 -9.30 -17.18 -11.50
C ARG A 151 -9.29 -16.72 -10.05
N PHE A 152 -10.37 -16.96 -9.29
CA PHE A 152 -10.39 -16.64 -7.86
C PHE A 152 -9.26 -17.31 -7.08
N LYS A 153 -8.87 -18.53 -7.46
CA LYS A 153 -7.76 -19.26 -6.85
C LYS A 153 -6.37 -18.64 -7.11
N ASP A 154 -6.25 -17.86 -8.18
CA ASP A 154 -5.00 -17.24 -8.61
C ASP A 154 -4.82 -15.84 -7.98
N LEU A 155 -5.84 -15.30 -7.28
CA LEU A 155 -5.74 -14.02 -6.60
C LEU A 155 -4.94 -14.16 -5.31
N LYS A 156 -3.88 -13.35 -5.16
CA LYS A 156 -3.02 -13.35 -3.97
C LYS A 156 -3.86 -13.21 -2.69
N MET A 157 -3.56 -14.06 -1.72
CA MET A 157 -4.20 -14.02 -0.42
C MET A 157 -3.53 -12.99 0.49
N PRO A 158 -4.28 -12.21 1.30
CA PRO A 158 -3.69 -11.43 2.37
C PRO A 158 -2.90 -12.31 3.34
N PRO A 159 -1.90 -11.76 4.05
CA PRO A 159 -1.17 -12.50 5.07
C PRO A 159 -2.12 -13.13 6.10
N PRO A 160 -1.84 -14.35 6.61
CA PRO A 160 -2.68 -15.05 7.58
C PRO A 160 -3.02 -14.19 8.81
N GLY A 161 -2.04 -13.45 9.35
CA GLY A 161 -2.21 -12.52 10.45
C GLY A 161 -3.11 -11.31 10.17
N MET A 162 -3.62 -11.15 8.95
CA MET A 162 -4.66 -10.16 8.61
C MET A 162 -6.04 -10.81 8.40
N LEU A 163 -6.15 -12.13 8.49
CA LEU A 163 -7.36 -12.90 8.23
C LEU A 163 -7.89 -13.53 9.53
N LEU A 164 -9.21 -13.64 9.64
CA LEU A 164 -9.86 -14.44 10.68
C LEU A 164 -10.09 -15.86 10.18
N PHE A 165 -10.01 -16.85 11.08
CA PHE A 165 -10.32 -18.26 10.80
C PHE A 165 -9.58 -18.84 9.57
N GLY A 166 -8.37 -18.35 9.27
CA GLY A 166 -7.54 -18.86 8.18
C GLY A 166 -8.05 -18.53 6.77
N GLY A 167 -8.92 -17.53 6.60
CA GLY A 167 -9.38 -17.13 5.26
C GLY A 167 -10.55 -16.16 5.18
N MET A 168 -11.05 -15.66 6.31
CA MET A 168 -12.13 -14.70 6.38
C MET A 168 -11.56 -13.27 6.42
N MET A 169 -11.89 -12.48 5.41
CA MET A 169 -11.53 -11.07 5.37
C MET A 169 -12.53 -10.23 6.17
N VAL A 170 -11.99 -9.29 6.94
CA VAL A 170 -12.75 -8.30 7.71
C VAL A 170 -12.27 -6.89 7.36
N ASN A 171 -13.19 -5.94 7.35
CA ASN A 171 -12.88 -4.52 7.23
C ASN A 171 -12.97 -3.84 8.61
N ARG A 172 -12.69 -2.53 8.65
CA ARG A 172 -12.74 -1.73 9.88
C ARG A 172 -14.11 -1.77 10.57
N VAL A 173 -15.21 -1.75 9.80
CA VAL A 173 -16.58 -1.77 10.33
C VAL A 173 -16.88 -3.13 10.96
N ASP A 174 -16.43 -4.22 10.34
CA ASP A 174 -16.57 -5.57 10.88
C ASP A 174 -15.86 -5.70 12.23
N ILE A 175 -14.65 -5.16 12.36
CA ILE A 175 -13.89 -5.19 13.61
C ILE A 175 -14.67 -4.53 14.75
N GLN A 176 -15.31 -3.39 14.49
CA GLN A 176 -16.16 -2.72 15.49
C GLN A 176 -17.35 -3.59 15.91
N HIS A 177 -18.00 -4.28 14.96
CA HIS A 177 -19.08 -5.21 15.27
C HIS A 177 -18.60 -6.43 16.06
N PHE A 178 -17.42 -6.99 15.77
CA PHE A 178 -16.84 -8.08 16.56
C PHE A 178 -16.55 -7.67 18.01
N LEU A 179 -16.01 -6.46 18.21
CA LEU A 179 -15.79 -5.91 19.57
C LEU A 179 -17.11 -5.64 20.31
N GLY A 180 -18.18 -5.29 19.58
CA GLY A 180 -19.51 -5.03 20.10
C GLY A 180 -20.43 -6.26 20.20
N LEU A 181 -19.98 -7.46 19.82
CA LEU A 181 -20.81 -8.67 19.64
C LEU A 181 -21.69 -8.99 20.86
N ARG A 182 -21.12 -8.88 22.07
CA ARG A 182 -21.81 -9.22 23.33
C ARG A 182 -22.73 -8.11 23.85
N LYS A 183 -22.62 -6.90 23.30
CA LYS A 183 -23.30 -5.69 23.81
C LYS A 183 -24.45 -5.22 22.92
N SER A 184 -24.50 -5.67 21.66
CA SER A 184 -25.44 -5.14 20.67
C SER A 184 -26.05 -6.28 19.84
N PRO A 185 -27.39 -6.46 19.86
CA PRO A 185 -28.07 -7.44 19.00
C PRO A 185 -27.79 -7.21 17.50
N ARG A 186 -27.65 -5.95 17.07
CA ARG A 186 -27.29 -5.60 15.69
C ARG A 186 -25.89 -6.12 15.34
N SER A 187 -24.93 -5.96 16.26
CA SER A 187 -23.56 -6.46 16.06
C SER A 187 -23.51 -7.98 16.08
N LEU A 188 -24.28 -8.63 16.96
CA LEU A 188 -24.44 -10.09 16.99
C LEU A 188 -24.96 -10.61 15.64
N TRP A 189 -26.05 -10.03 15.13
CA TRP A 189 -26.64 -10.44 13.85
C TRP A 189 -25.69 -10.21 12.67
N HIS A 190 -24.97 -9.09 12.64
CA HIS A 190 -23.95 -8.81 11.60
C HIS A 190 -22.86 -9.89 11.59
N CYS A 191 -22.31 -10.22 12.77
CA CYS A 191 -21.27 -11.24 12.89
C CYS A 191 -21.78 -12.64 12.53
N LEU A 192 -22.99 -13.00 12.96
CA LEU A 192 -23.61 -14.28 12.59
C LEU A 192 -23.79 -14.40 11.07
N LYS A 193 -24.23 -13.34 10.40
CA LYS A 193 -24.37 -13.31 8.93
C LYS A 193 -23.02 -13.48 8.23
N LEU A 194 -21.98 -12.80 8.71
CA LEU A 194 -20.62 -12.95 8.19
C LEU A 194 -20.10 -14.37 8.37
N MET A 195 -20.25 -14.94 9.57
CA MET A 195 -19.82 -16.31 9.88
C MET A 195 -20.58 -17.34 9.04
N ALA A 196 -21.89 -17.20 8.88
CA ALA A 196 -22.71 -18.08 8.06
C ALA A 196 -22.29 -18.04 6.58
N ARG A 197 -22.07 -16.84 6.03
CA ARG A 197 -21.54 -16.68 4.67
C ARG A 197 -20.17 -17.35 4.53
N TYR A 198 -19.27 -17.12 5.48
CA TYR A 198 -17.94 -17.71 5.45
C TYR A 198 -17.99 -19.25 5.53
N ALA A 199 -18.82 -19.81 6.40
CA ALA A 199 -19.02 -21.26 6.49
C ALA A 199 -19.51 -21.85 5.16
N LEU A 200 -20.50 -21.21 4.52
CA LEU A 200 -21.01 -21.61 3.20
C LEU A 200 -19.92 -21.51 2.12
N ASP A 201 -19.13 -20.45 2.12
CA ASP A 201 -18.02 -20.27 1.18
C ASP A 201 -16.99 -21.39 1.30
N ARG A 202 -16.63 -21.78 2.53
CA ARG A 202 -15.62 -22.82 2.80
C ARG A 202 -16.01 -24.21 2.34
N LEU A 203 -17.30 -24.48 2.13
CA LEU A 203 -17.77 -25.74 1.54
C LEU A 203 -17.38 -25.89 0.06
N ARG A 204 -17.17 -24.78 -0.66
CA ARG A 204 -16.93 -24.78 -2.12
C ARG A 204 -15.63 -24.09 -2.54
N HIS A 205 -15.04 -23.28 -1.67
CA HIS A 205 -13.87 -22.46 -1.95
C HIS A 205 -12.80 -22.63 -0.88
N HIS A 206 -11.54 -22.48 -1.28
CA HIS A 206 -10.37 -22.61 -0.40
C HIS A 206 -10.27 -21.51 0.68
N ARG A 207 -11.02 -20.40 0.51
CA ARG A 207 -11.11 -19.26 1.46
C ARG A 207 -12.47 -18.56 1.32
N GLY A 208 -12.74 -17.58 2.18
CA GLY A 208 -13.95 -16.76 2.09
C GLY A 208 -13.99 -15.97 0.78
N THR A 209 -15.17 -15.89 0.16
CA THR A 209 -15.37 -15.21 -1.12
C THR A 209 -15.76 -13.73 -0.96
N ARG A 210 -16.09 -13.31 0.26
CA ARG A 210 -16.23 -11.88 0.59
C ARG A 210 -14.85 -11.23 0.59
N LEU A 211 -14.60 -10.38 -0.39
CA LEU A 211 -13.36 -9.62 -0.52
C LEU A 211 -13.56 -8.20 -0.02
N THR A 212 -12.55 -7.70 0.70
CA THR A 212 -12.47 -6.32 1.18
C THR A 212 -11.10 -5.73 0.82
N THR A 213 -10.88 -4.45 1.15
CA THR A 213 -9.57 -3.78 1.07
C THR A 213 -8.89 -3.93 -0.31
N GLY A 214 -7.56 -4.05 -0.36
CA GLY A 214 -6.78 -4.19 -1.58
C GLY A 214 -7.11 -5.46 -2.37
N ASN A 215 -7.65 -6.48 -1.72
CA ASN A 215 -8.06 -7.70 -2.40
C ASN A 215 -9.31 -7.49 -3.26
N ALA A 216 -10.28 -6.73 -2.75
CA ALA A 216 -11.45 -6.30 -3.52
C ALA A 216 -11.06 -5.37 -4.67
N LEU A 217 -10.09 -4.46 -4.46
CA LEU A 217 -9.57 -3.57 -5.50
C LEU A 217 -9.07 -4.38 -6.72
N ILE A 218 -8.15 -5.30 -6.48
CA ILE A 218 -7.57 -6.12 -7.56
C ILE A 218 -8.63 -7.02 -8.20
N ALA A 219 -9.48 -7.67 -7.40
CA ALA A 219 -10.52 -8.55 -7.92
C ALA A 219 -11.49 -7.82 -8.87
N ARG A 220 -11.88 -6.58 -8.54
CA ARG A 220 -12.77 -5.78 -9.39
C ARG A 220 -12.13 -5.45 -10.73
N LEU A 221 -10.92 -4.88 -10.73
CA LEU A 221 -10.24 -4.52 -11.98
C LEU A 221 -9.92 -5.76 -12.83
N ALA A 222 -9.43 -6.84 -12.21
CA ALA A 222 -9.13 -8.08 -12.90
C ALA A 222 -10.39 -8.73 -13.50
N THR A 223 -11.54 -8.70 -12.79
CA THR A 223 -12.80 -9.21 -13.33
C THR A 223 -13.19 -8.50 -14.62
N THR A 224 -13.10 -7.17 -14.66
CA THR A 224 -13.36 -6.41 -15.88
C THR A 224 -12.33 -6.71 -16.97
N ALA A 225 -11.04 -6.70 -16.64
CA ALA A 225 -9.98 -6.98 -17.62
C ALA A 225 -10.18 -8.35 -18.30
N PHE A 226 -10.48 -9.40 -17.52
CA PHE A 226 -10.73 -10.74 -18.05
C PHE A 226 -12.03 -10.82 -18.85
N ALA A 227 -13.09 -10.13 -18.44
CA ALA A 227 -14.34 -10.06 -19.20
C ALA A 227 -14.14 -9.42 -20.59
N HIS A 228 -13.16 -8.53 -20.73
CA HIS A 228 -12.75 -7.93 -22.01
C HIS A 228 -11.59 -8.68 -22.71
N GLY A 229 -11.31 -9.92 -22.32
CA GLY A 229 -10.36 -10.78 -23.03
C GLY A 229 -8.88 -10.53 -22.73
N THR A 230 -8.56 -9.77 -21.67
CA THR A 230 -7.17 -9.63 -21.20
C THR A 230 -6.58 -11.00 -20.87
N GLN A 231 -5.41 -11.30 -21.42
CA GLN A 231 -4.66 -12.51 -21.06
C GLN A 231 -3.75 -12.24 -19.87
N LEU A 232 -3.60 -13.25 -19.00
CA LEU A 232 -2.70 -13.21 -17.85
C LEU A 232 -1.76 -14.40 -17.92
N TRP A 233 -0.46 -14.11 -17.96
CA TRP A 233 0.60 -15.09 -17.81
C TRP A 233 1.19 -14.99 -16.41
N LEU A 234 0.91 -16.00 -15.58
CA LEU A 234 1.52 -16.15 -14.25
C LEU A 234 2.86 -16.86 -14.37
N ARG A 235 3.70 -16.81 -13.33
CA ARG A 235 5.04 -17.45 -13.29
C ARG A 235 5.89 -17.03 -14.49
N SER A 236 5.77 -15.77 -14.88
CA SER A 236 6.28 -15.24 -16.13
C SER A 236 7.06 -13.97 -15.89
N GLU A 237 8.30 -13.94 -16.33
CA GLU A 237 9.23 -12.87 -16.00
C GLU A 237 9.71 -12.14 -17.26
N ALA A 238 9.55 -10.82 -17.29
CA ALA A 238 10.15 -9.98 -18.33
C ALA A 238 11.68 -9.96 -18.15
N LYS A 239 12.42 -10.33 -19.19
CA LYS A 239 13.87 -10.45 -19.18
C LYS A 239 14.59 -9.35 -19.95
N ALA A 240 13.97 -8.81 -21.01
CA ALA A 240 14.54 -7.73 -21.81
C ALA A 240 13.45 -6.98 -22.56
N LEU A 241 13.64 -5.69 -22.77
CA LEU A 241 12.83 -4.91 -23.72
C LEU A 241 13.28 -5.24 -25.15
N ILE A 242 12.33 -5.29 -26.08
CA ILE A 242 12.62 -5.35 -27.52
C ILE A 242 12.58 -3.91 -28.03
N VAL A 243 13.73 -3.44 -28.54
CA VAL A 243 13.91 -2.06 -29.00
C VAL A 243 14.22 -2.05 -30.49
N GLU A 244 13.44 -1.33 -31.27
CA GLU A 244 13.60 -1.18 -32.71
C GLU A 244 13.50 0.30 -33.07
N HIS A 245 14.48 0.81 -33.83
CA HIS A 245 14.53 2.22 -34.23
C HIS A 245 14.40 3.21 -33.05
N GLY A 246 14.93 2.85 -31.88
CA GLY A 246 14.87 3.66 -30.66
C GLY A 246 13.54 3.63 -29.91
N ALA A 247 12.56 2.81 -30.35
CA ALA A 247 11.28 2.63 -29.67
C ALA A 247 11.16 1.23 -29.06
N VAL A 248 10.53 1.13 -27.90
CA VAL A 248 10.18 -0.15 -27.28
C VAL A 248 8.96 -0.74 -28.00
N THR A 249 9.16 -1.86 -28.69
CA THR A 249 8.12 -2.54 -29.51
C THR A 249 7.69 -3.88 -28.93
N GLY A 250 8.21 -4.26 -27.76
CA GLY A 250 7.86 -5.52 -27.11
C GLY A 250 8.75 -5.87 -25.94
N VAL A 251 8.65 -7.13 -25.51
CA VAL A 251 9.38 -7.68 -24.37
C VAL A 251 9.69 -9.15 -24.60
N VAL A 252 10.86 -9.59 -24.13
CA VAL A 252 11.23 -11.00 -24.03
C VAL A 252 10.77 -11.50 -22.67
N VAL A 253 9.90 -12.52 -22.64
CA VAL A 253 9.33 -13.10 -21.42
C VAL A 253 9.82 -14.53 -21.25
N GLN A 254 10.30 -14.85 -20.05
CA GLN A 254 10.47 -16.23 -19.62
C GLN A 254 9.11 -16.76 -19.16
N HIS A 255 8.49 -17.65 -19.95
CA HIS A 255 7.16 -18.22 -19.71
C HIS A 255 7.21 -19.74 -19.90
N GLU A 256 6.71 -20.51 -18.93
CA GLU A 256 6.68 -21.99 -18.98
C GLU A 256 8.03 -22.64 -19.33
N GLY A 257 9.14 -22.07 -18.82
CA GLY A 257 10.49 -22.57 -19.09
C GLY A 257 11.06 -22.17 -20.45
N GLN A 258 10.30 -21.46 -21.29
CA GLN A 258 10.74 -20.98 -22.61
C GLN A 258 10.90 -19.45 -22.64
N ARG A 259 11.80 -18.95 -23.50
CA ARG A 259 11.89 -17.51 -23.81
C ARG A 259 11.00 -17.19 -24.99
N VAL A 260 9.98 -16.37 -24.77
CA VAL A 260 8.99 -15.96 -25.76
C VAL A 260 9.15 -14.46 -26.05
N GLN A 261 9.28 -14.09 -27.31
CA GLN A 261 9.25 -12.69 -27.73
C GLN A 261 7.80 -12.24 -27.92
N VAL A 262 7.37 -11.22 -27.19
CA VAL A 262 6.01 -10.67 -27.26
C VAL A 262 6.07 -9.27 -27.84
N ARG A 263 5.32 -9.01 -28.92
CA ARG A 263 5.23 -7.70 -29.54
C ARG A 263 4.08 -6.87 -28.95
N ALA A 264 4.32 -5.58 -28.78
CA ALA A 264 3.37 -4.61 -28.25
C ALA A 264 3.26 -3.40 -29.19
N ARG A 265 2.14 -3.29 -29.93
CA ARG A 265 1.94 -2.21 -30.91
C ARG A 265 1.92 -0.83 -30.28
N GLY A 266 1.23 -0.71 -29.15
CA GLY A 266 1.06 0.53 -28.40
C GLY A 266 2.19 0.78 -27.42
N GLY A 267 2.71 -0.28 -26.78
CA GLY A 267 3.87 -0.19 -25.90
C GLY A 267 3.78 -1.12 -24.69
N VAL A 268 4.77 -0.96 -23.80
CA VAL A 268 4.95 -1.74 -22.58
C VAL A 268 4.77 -0.84 -21.35
N VAL A 269 3.99 -1.30 -20.36
CA VAL A 269 3.77 -0.61 -19.08
C VAL A 269 4.46 -1.38 -17.96
N CYS A 270 5.45 -0.76 -17.31
CA CYS A 270 6.08 -1.27 -16.09
C CYS A 270 5.20 -0.97 -14.87
N ALA A 271 4.73 -2.02 -14.20
CA ALA A 271 3.90 -1.98 -12.99
C ALA A 271 4.21 -3.15 -12.03
N MET A 272 5.49 -3.53 -11.95
CA MET A 272 6.07 -4.67 -11.24
C MET A 272 6.32 -4.43 -9.74
N GLY A 273 6.08 -3.21 -9.25
CA GLY A 273 5.95 -2.93 -7.82
C GLY A 273 7.21 -2.43 -7.12
N GLY A 274 8.21 -2.00 -7.89
CA GLY A 274 9.44 -1.41 -7.38
C GLY A 274 10.48 -2.45 -6.95
N PHE A 275 11.35 -2.08 -6.02
CA PHE A 275 12.56 -2.85 -5.70
C PHE A 275 12.74 -3.22 -4.23
N ALA A 276 11.76 -2.95 -3.37
CA ALA A 276 12.00 -2.98 -1.92
C ALA A 276 12.36 -4.35 -1.33
N ALA A 277 12.05 -5.44 -2.04
CA ALA A 277 12.47 -6.79 -1.68
C ALA A 277 13.70 -7.29 -2.44
N GLY A 278 14.20 -6.54 -3.41
CA GLY A 278 15.39 -6.87 -4.21
C GLY A 278 16.70 -6.55 -3.51
N GLU A 279 17.78 -7.09 -4.06
CA GLU A 279 19.15 -6.88 -3.54
C GLU A 279 19.55 -5.40 -3.56
N LEU A 280 19.11 -4.67 -4.59
CA LEU A 280 19.42 -3.24 -4.74
C LEU A 280 18.82 -2.37 -3.62
N ALA A 281 17.83 -2.87 -2.87
CA ALA A 281 17.22 -2.13 -1.77
C ALA A 281 18.23 -1.73 -0.69
N ALA A 282 19.22 -2.59 -0.41
CA ALA A 282 20.22 -2.34 0.62
C ALA A 282 21.01 -1.05 0.37
N ALA A 283 21.34 -0.75 -0.90
CA ALA A 283 22.09 0.44 -1.28
C ALA A 283 21.31 1.76 -1.08
N TYR A 284 19.97 1.69 -0.98
CA TYR A 284 19.11 2.87 -0.84
C TYR A 284 18.53 3.05 0.55
N ARG A 285 18.74 2.09 1.46
CA ARG A 285 18.32 2.19 2.86
C ARG A 285 19.29 3.10 3.61
N PRO A 286 18.84 3.77 4.69
CA PRO A 286 19.76 4.44 5.60
C PRO A 286 20.84 3.46 6.08
N GLY A 287 22.10 3.92 6.18
CA GLY A 287 23.29 3.10 6.44
C GLY A 287 23.41 2.52 7.87
N VAL A 288 22.28 2.14 8.46
CA VAL A 288 22.20 1.47 9.75
C VAL A 288 22.34 -0.04 9.54
N ASP A 289 23.37 -0.64 10.14
CA ASP A 289 23.69 -2.07 10.05
C ASP A 289 22.73 -2.89 10.94
N ALA A 290 21.49 -3.06 10.48
CA ALA A 290 20.47 -3.78 11.22
C ALA A 290 19.35 -4.36 10.32
N PRO A 291 18.55 -5.30 10.85
CA PRO A 291 17.44 -5.88 10.10
C PRO A 291 16.39 -4.83 9.72
N HIS A 292 16.11 -4.72 8.43
CA HIS A 292 15.01 -3.93 7.87
C HIS A 292 13.96 -4.86 7.26
N LEU A 293 12.69 -4.68 7.62
CA LEU A 293 11.61 -5.60 7.26
C LEU A 293 10.68 -5.00 6.20
N THR A 294 10.84 -5.41 4.95
CA THR A 294 9.91 -5.01 3.88
C THR A 294 8.60 -5.81 3.95
N MET A 295 7.48 -5.15 3.68
CA MET A 295 6.19 -5.78 3.41
C MET A 295 5.99 -6.12 1.92
N SER A 296 6.95 -5.73 1.06
CA SER A 296 6.88 -6.04 -0.37
C SER A 296 7.12 -7.54 -0.61
N PRO A 297 6.38 -8.17 -1.53
CA PRO A 297 6.66 -9.54 -1.96
C PRO A 297 8.08 -9.66 -2.53
N PRO A 298 8.73 -10.84 -2.43
CA PRO A 298 10.05 -11.08 -3.02
C PRO A 298 10.16 -10.80 -4.52
N THR A 299 9.03 -10.80 -5.23
CA THR A 299 8.95 -10.48 -6.66
C THR A 299 9.11 -9.00 -6.98
N ASN A 300 9.05 -8.10 -5.99
CA ASN A 300 9.31 -6.67 -6.16
C ASN A 300 10.81 -6.41 -6.02
N ASP A 301 11.57 -6.91 -6.99
CA ASP A 301 13.03 -7.01 -6.97
C ASP A 301 13.74 -5.90 -7.75
N GLY A 302 12.99 -5.00 -8.39
CA GLY A 302 13.54 -3.90 -9.18
C GLY A 302 13.70 -4.19 -10.66
N ALA A 303 13.06 -5.24 -11.18
CA ALA A 303 13.09 -5.59 -12.60
C ALA A 303 12.83 -4.40 -13.55
N ALA A 304 11.97 -3.43 -13.19
CA ALA A 304 11.71 -2.25 -14.01
C ALA A 304 12.95 -1.37 -14.21
N LEU A 305 13.74 -1.17 -13.16
CA LEU A 305 14.97 -0.38 -13.21
C LEU A 305 15.97 -1.08 -14.13
N HIS A 306 16.14 -2.39 -13.98
CA HIS A 306 17.02 -3.19 -14.83
C HIS A 306 16.59 -3.20 -16.30
N LEU A 307 15.29 -3.36 -16.59
CA LEU A 307 14.79 -3.28 -17.96
C LEU A 307 15.01 -1.88 -18.57
N GLY A 308 14.92 -0.83 -17.76
CA GLY A 308 15.15 0.56 -18.16
C GLY A 308 16.59 0.86 -18.57
N GLU A 309 17.58 0.11 -18.09
CA GLU A 309 19.01 0.30 -18.43
C GLU A 309 19.24 0.20 -19.95
N ALA A 310 18.54 -0.71 -20.64
CA ALA A 310 18.68 -0.92 -22.09
C ALA A 310 18.27 0.27 -22.96
N VAL A 311 17.53 1.23 -22.40
CA VAL A 311 17.01 2.43 -23.08
C VAL A 311 17.45 3.72 -22.39
N ASP A 312 18.47 3.64 -21.55
CA ASP A 312 19.00 4.74 -20.74
C ASP A 312 17.90 5.48 -19.95
N ALA A 313 16.96 4.72 -19.38
CA ALA A 313 15.88 5.29 -18.57
C ALA A 313 16.45 6.03 -17.34
N ALA A 314 15.93 7.22 -17.07
CA ALA A 314 16.28 7.99 -15.88
C ALA A 314 15.64 7.38 -14.63
N HIS A 315 16.38 7.40 -13.53
CA HIS A 315 15.91 6.99 -12.21
C HIS A 315 15.74 8.23 -11.34
N GLY A 316 14.77 8.22 -10.42
CA GLY A 316 14.61 9.34 -9.50
C GLY A 316 15.84 9.51 -8.61
N GLU A 317 16.27 10.76 -8.39
CA GLU A 317 17.43 11.12 -7.58
C GLU A 317 17.05 12.15 -6.51
N GLY A 318 17.78 12.21 -5.40
CA GLY A 318 17.56 13.22 -4.35
C GLY A 318 16.21 13.17 -3.63
N LEU A 319 15.53 12.01 -3.61
CA LEU A 319 14.24 11.86 -2.91
C LEU A 319 14.40 12.09 -1.40
N ALA A 320 13.35 12.60 -0.75
CA ALA A 320 13.30 12.73 0.70
C ALA A 320 13.41 11.36 1.40
N ALA A 321 12.88 10.31 0.76
CA ALA A 321 13.16 8.92 1.12
C ALA A 321 13.03 8.02 -0.11
N ASN A 322 13.84 6.96 -0.19
CA ASN A 322 13.75 5.99 -1.29
C ASN A 322 12.61 4.98 -1.12
N PHE A 323 11.93 4.97 0.03
CA PHE A 323 10.90 4.00 0.40
C PHE A 323 9.77 4.65 1.20
N PHE A 324 8.62 3.96 1.22
CA PHE A 324 7.51 4.31 2.09
C PHE A 324 7.59 3.53 3.41
N TRP A 325 8.16 4.18 4.42
CA TRP A 325 8.43 3.53 5.70
C TRP A 325 7.20 3.09 6.49
N ALA A 326 7.33 2.00 7.24
CA ALA A 326 6.39 1.57 8.28
C ALA A 326 7.11 0.74 9.34
N PRO A 327 6.71 0.81 10.63
CA PRO A 327 7.24 -0.07 11.65
C PRO A 327 6.65 -1.47 11.49
N VAL A 328 7.49 -2.50 11.59
CA VAL A 328 7.10 -3.90 11.34
C VAL A 328 7.60 -4.80 12.46
N SER A 329 6.76 -5.72 12.91
CA SER A 329 7.18 -6.84 13.77
C SER A 329 7.20 -8.14 12.96
N GLU A 330 8.00 -9.12 13.40
CA GLU A 330 8.14 -10.43 12.74
C GLU A 330 7.96 -11.55 13.77
N LEU A 331 7.04 -12.47 13.49
CA LEU A 331 6.94 -13.76 14.16
C LEU A 331 7.72 -14.79 13.34
N ARG A 332 8.53 -15.59 14.03
CA ARG A 332 9.21 -16.75 13.45
C ARG A 332 8.49 -18.00 13.90
N HIS A 333 7.85 -18.67 12.96
CA HIS A 333 7.17 -19.93 13.20
C HIS A 333 8.18 -21.06 13.38
N ALA A 334 7.81 -22.12 14.10
CA ALA A 334 8.66 -23.28 14.32
C ALA A 334 9.10 -24.00 13.02
N ASN A 335 8.33 -23.84 11.93
CA ASN A 335 8.66 -24.36 10.60
C ASN A 335 9.64 -23.46 9.81
N GLY A 336 10.13 -22.35 10.40
CA GLY A 336 11.01 -21.38 9.76
C GLY A 336 10.30 -20.30 8.94
N GLU A 337 8.96 -20.35 8.81
CA GLU A 337 8.19 -19.31 8.15
C GLU A 337 8.26 -17.99 8.94
N ARG A 338 8.35 -16.88 8.22
CA ARG A 338 8.40 -15.53 8.80
C ARG A 338 7.09 -14.82 8.50
N GLU A 339 6.37 -14.46 9.55
CA GLU A 339 5.13 -13.71 9.45
C GLU A 339 5.37 -12.27 9.90
N ARG A 340 5.18 -11.33 8.98
CA ARG A 340 5.40 -9.90 9.23
C ARG A 340 4.08 -9.17 9.45
N PHE A 341 4.06 -8.27 10.43
CA PHE A 341 2.92 -7.43 10.73
C PHE A 341 3.28 -5.94 10.67
N PRO A 342 2.68 -5.16 9.76
CA PRO A 342 2.92 -3.72 9.69
C PRO A 342 2.01 -2.96 10.66
N HIS A 343 2.61 -2.13 11.51
CA HIS A 343 1.93 -1.39 12.58
C HIS A 343 1.33 -0.06 12.09
N LEU A 344 0.30 -0.17 11.25
CA LEU A 344 -0.25 0.98 10.52
C LEU A 344 -1.37 1.73 11.27
N VAL A 345 -2.29 1.02 11.91
CA VAL A 345 -3.56 1.61 12.41
C VAL A 345 -4.00 1.08 13.79
N THR A 346 -3.73 -0.19 14.11
CA THR A 346 -4.48 -0.91 15.15
C THR A 346 -3.95 -0.79 16.57
N ASP A 347 -2.70 -0.38 16.78
CA ASP A 347 -2.04 -0.46 18.09
C ASP A 347 -1.36 0.84 18.56
N ARG A 348 -0.40 1.41 17.81
CA ARG A 348 0.49 2.48 18.30
C ARG A 348 -0.25 3.68 18.91
N ALA A 349 -1.33 4.11 18.26
CA ALA A 349 -2.11 5.26 18.68
C ALA A 349 -3.08 4.98 19.83
N LYS A 350 -3.27 3.72 20.24
CA LYS A 350 -4.30 3.34 21.22
C LYS A 350 -3.92 3.79 22.64
N PRO A 351 -4.92 4.03 23.51
CA PRO A 351 -4.69 4.29 24.92
C PRO A 351 -3.91 3.16 25.58
N GLY A 352 -2.96 3.51 26.46
CA GLY A 352 -2.17 2.53 27.21
C GLY A 352 -1.10 1.80 26.39
N VAL A 353 -0.71 2.38 25.24
CA VAL A 353 0.37 1.87 24.38
C VAL A 353 1.43 2.96 24.22
N ILE A 354 2.71 2.63 24.45
CA ILE A 354 3.84 3.55 24.21
C ILE A 354 5.01 2.81 23.53
N ALA A 355 5.91 3.55 22.91
CA ALA A 355 7.12 3.02 22.29
C ALA A 355 8.36 3.48 23.06
N ILE A 356 9.26 2.55 23.38
CA ILE A 356 10.53 2.83 24.06
C ILE A 356 11.70 2.38 23.19
N ASN A 357 12.81 3.12 23.27
CA ASN A 357 14.08 2.73 22.69
C ASN A 357 14.78 1.64 23.55
N PRO A 358 15.92 1.07 23.10
CA PRO A 358 16.69 0.12 23.90
C PRO A 358 17.19 0.65 25.26
N ALA A 359 17.24 1.96 25.45
CA ALA A 359 17.58 2.60 26.72
C ALA A 359 16.36 2.79 27.66
N GLY A 360 15.18 2.26 27.31
CA GLY A 360 13.98 2.34 28.15
C GLY A 360 13.27 3.70 28.14
N GLN A 361 13.56 4.54 27.14
CA GLN A 361 13.03 5.90 27.02
C GLN A 361 12.08 6.02 25.82
N ARG A 362 11.00 6.78 25.98
CA ARG A 362 10.19 7.22 24.84
C ARG A 362 11.01 8.15 23.94
N PHE A 363 10.74 8.09 22.64
CA PHE A 363 11.51 8.84 21.63
C PHE A 363 10.63 9.47 20.53
N VAL A 364 9.33 9.20 20.53
CA VAL A 364 8.42 9.58 19.43
C VAL A 364 6.99 9.72 19.93
N ASN A 365 6.20 10.52 19.21
CA ASN A 365 4.75 10.48 19.29
C ASN A 365 4.22 9.22 18.58
N GLU A 366 3.76 8.25 19.35
CA GLU A 366 3.32 6.95 18.82
C GLU A 366 2.05 7.04 17.96
N SER A 367 1.29 8.14 18.07
CA SER A 367 0.08 8.39 17.28
C SER A 367 0.36 9.08 15.93
N ASN A 368 1.59 9.50 15.65
CA ASN A 368 1.98 10.01 14.34
C ASN A 368 1.93 8.91 13.25
N SER A 369 1.95 9.34 11.98
CA SER A 369 1.90 8.43 10.85
C SER A 369 3.01 7.38 10.94
N TYR A 370 2.76 6.17 10.42
CA TYR A 370 3.75 5.09 10.43
C TYR A 370 5.03 5.47 9.70
N HIS A 371 4.93 6.34 8.70
CA HIS A 371 6.08 6.89 7.99
C HIS A 371 6.91 7.79 8.89
N HIS A 372 6.27 8.77 9.55
CA HIS A 372 6.93 9.67 10.50
C HIS A 372 7.57 8.87 11.65
N PHE A 373 6.87 7.87 12.20
CA PHE A 373 7.39 7.04 13.28
C PHE A 373 8.76 6.42 12.94
N VAL A 374 8.90 5.85 11.74
CA VAL A 374 10.17 5.27 11.29
C VAL A 374 11.20 6.35 10.91
N GLN A 375 10.79 7.50 10.37
CA GLN A 375 11.70 8.64 10.20
C GLN A 375 12.30 9.07 11.55
N THR A 376 11.51 9.11 12.63
CA THR A 376 12.01 9.40 13.98
C THR A 376 12.93 8.29 14.49
N MET A 377 12.66 7.02 14.18
CA MET A 377 13.60 5.92 14.49
C MET A 377 14.96 6.18 13.82
N PHE A 378 14.99 6.45 12.51
CA PHE A 378 16.23 6.76 11.80
C PHE A 378 16.93 8.01 12.36
N ALA A 379 16.18 9.09 12.62
CA ALA A 379 16.73 10.31 13.22
C ALA A 379 17.31 10.10 14.63
N SER A 380 16.82 9.06 15.33
CA SER A 380 17.32 8.65 16.65
C SER A 380 18.38 7.55 16.58
N ASN A 381 18.89 7.22 15.38
CA ASN A 381 19.80 6.09 15.14
C ASN A 381 19.25 4.74 15.65
N LEU A 382 17.93 4.57 15.60
CA LEU A 382 17.24 3.35 16.00
C LEU A 382 16.84 2.53 14.79
N THR A 383 17.09 1.23 14.90
CA THR A 383 16.67 0.22 13.91
C THR A 383 15.61 -0.70 14.49
N THR A 384 15.57 -0.79 15.82
CA THR A 384 14.56 -1.50 16.60
C THR A 384 14.09 -0.66 17.77
N CYS A 385 12.84 -0.85 18.16
CA CYS A 385 12.28 -0.33 19.40
C CYS A 385 11.28 -1.33 20.00
N TRP A 386 10.80 -1.06 21.21
CA TRP A 386 9.78 -1.87 21.85
C TRP A 386 8.47 -1.12 21.90
N LEU A 387 7.38 -1.75 21.46
CA LEU A 387 6.03 -1.27 21.71
C LEU A 387 5.51 -2.00 22.94
N ILE A 388 5.08 -1.25 23.96
CA ILE A 388 4.66 -1.80 25.25
C ILE A 388 3.24 -1.37 25.61
N CYS A 389 2.52 -2.24 26.31
CA CYS A 389 1.18 -1.95 26.83
C CYS A 389 0.89 -2.71 28.12
N ASP A 390 -0.20 -2.35 28.80
CA ASP A 390 -0.68 -3.06 29.99
C ASP A 390 -1.85 -4.01 29.65
N ALA A 391 -2.36 -4.73 30.65
CA ALA A 391 -3.43 -5.70 30.43
C ALA A 391 -4.74 -5.07 29.96
N GLU A 392 -5.03 -3.82 30.31
CA GLU A 392 -6.26 -3.17 29.85
C GLU A 392 -6.18 -2.89 28.35
N ALA A 393 -5.07 -2.29 27.90
CA ALA A 393 -4.82 -2.03 26.49
C ALA A 393 -4.73 -3.33 25.67
N MET A 394 -3.98 -4.33 26.15
CA MET A 394 -3.83 -5.62 25.48
C MET A 394 -5.19 -6.32 25.31
N ASN A 395 -6.04 -6.32 26.35
CA ASN A 395 -7.34 -6.99 26.29
C ASN A 395 -8.35 -6.28 25.39
N ARG A 396 -8.25 -4.94 25.23
CA ARG A 396 -9.18 -4.15 24.41
C ARG A 396 -8.77 -4.02 22.96
N TYR A 397 -7.48 -3.81 22.69
CA TYR A 397 -6.98 -3.43 21.38
C TYR A 397 -6.05 -4.47 20.75
N GLY A 398 -5.37 -5.28 21.57
CA GLY A 398 -4.28 -6.15 21.11
C GLY A 398 -2.97 -5.38 20.88
N LEU A 399 -1.96 -6.09 20.37
CA LEU A 399 -0.62 -5.55 20.10
C LEU A 399 0.03 -6.35 18.94
N GLY A 400 0.11 -5.76 17.75
CA GLY A 400 0.58 -6.47 16.55
C GLY A 400 -0.28 -7.69 16.18
N LEU A 401 0.35 -8.86 16.07
CA LEU A 401 -0.32 -10.14 15.85
C LEU A 401 -1.16 -10.58 17.06
N ALA A 402 -0.86 -10.08 18.25
CA ALA A 402 -1.60 -10.43 19.46
C ALA A 402 -2.96 -9.73 19.45
N ARG A 403 -4.02 -10.52 19.65
CA ARG A 403 -5.42 -10.07 19.49
C ARG A 403 -6.07 -9.74 20.83
N PRO A 404 -7.08 -8.85 20.85
CA PRO A 404 -7.84 -8.55 22.06
C PRO A 404 -8.64 -9.77 22.56
N LYS A 405 -9.12 -9.70 23.80
CA LYS A 405 -9.99 -10.74 24.36
C LYS A 405 -11.21 -10.96 23.47
N PRO A 406 -11.68 -12.21 23.33
CA PRO A 406 -11.32 -13.39 24.12
C PRO A 406 -10.20 -14.27 23.51
N VAL A 407 -9.44 -13.79 22.52
CA VAL A 407 -8.42 -14.60 21.86
C VAL A 407 -7.28 -14.94 22.83
N ASN A 408 -6.85 -16.21 22.85
CA ASN A 408 -5.69 -16.65 23.63
C ASN A 408 -4.40 -16.38 22.84
N ASN A 409 -3.47 -15.62 23.42
CA ASN A 409 -2.19 -15.26 22.80
C ASN A 409 -1.00 -16.08 23.35
N ALA A 410 -1.23 -17.17 24.10
CA ALA A 410 -0.16 -18.00 24.68
C ALA A 410 0.87 -18.46 23.63
N ALA A 411 0.43 -18.89 22.45
CA ALA A 411 1.33 -19.33 21.38
C ALA A 411 2.29 -18.21 20.90
N LEU A 412 1.88 -16.94 20.96
CA LEU A 412 2.75 -15.81 20.63
C LEU A 412 3.77 -15.50 21.74
N ILE A 413 3.42 -15.83 22.99
CA ILE A 413 4.32 -15.72 24.13
C ILE A 413 5.38 -16.84 24.04
N ASP A 414 4.94 -18.08 23.83
CA ASP A 414 5.83 -19.24 23.69
C ASP A 414 6.80 -19.09 22.51
N ALA A 415 6.35 -18.46 21.42
CA ALA A 415 7.18 -18.16 20.25
C ALA A 415 8.11 -16.95 20.42
N GLY A 416 8.11 -16.28 21.57
CA GLY A 416 8.98 -15.12 21.84
C GLY A 416 8.61 -13.85 21.05
N TYR A 417 7.43 -13.81 20.43
CA TYR A 417 6.91 -12.61 19.76
C TYR A 417 6.33 -11.62 20.76
N LEU A 418 5.55 -12.11 21.72
CA LEU A 418 4.88 -11.31 22.75
C LEU A 418 5.49 -11.58 24.13
N TYR A 419 6.21 -10.61 24.67
CA TYR A 419 6.73 -10.69 26.04
C TYR A 419 5.61 -10.37 27.02
N ARG A 420 5.55 -11.09 28.14
CA ARG A 420 4.57 -10.91 29.22
C ARG A 420 5.29 -10.92 30.56
N ALA A 421 5.02 -9.93 31.42
CA ALA A 421 5.53 -9.90 32.78
C ALA A 421 4.52 -9.27 33.75
N ASP A 422 4.54 -9.67 35.03
CA ASP A 422 3.58 -9.16 36.02
C ASP A 422 4.00 -7.79 36.62
N THR A 423 5.23 -7.34 36.36
CA THR A 423 5.72 -6.01 36.78
C THR A 423 6.52 -5.34 35.67
N PRO A 424 6.62 -3.99 35.65
CA PRO A 424 7.46 -3.29 34.67
C PRO A 424 8.94 -3.66 34.77
N ARG A 425 9.45 -3.88 35.99
CA ARG A 425 10.84 -4.33 36.21
C ARG A 425 11.10 -5.66 35.52
N ALA A 426 10.23 -6.65 35.76
CA ALA A 426 10.35 -7.97 35.13
C ALA A 426 10.17 -7.89 33.60
N LEU A 427 9.33 -6.97 33.10
CA LEU A 427 9.23 -6.73 31.65
C LEU A 427 10.54 -6.19 31.08
N ALA A 428 11.14 -5.19 31.74
CA ALA A 428 12.40 -4.59 31.32
C ALA A 428 13.52 -5.63 31.25
N GLU A 429 13.63 -6.47 32.30
CA GLU A 429 14.58 -7.58 32.34
C GLU A 429 14.36 -8.57 31.19
N ALA A 430 13.10 -8.92 30.88
CA ALA A 430 12.76 -9.86 29.82
C ALA A 430 13.09 -9.34 28.41
N ILE A 431 13.05 -8.02 28.19
CA ILE A 431 13.32 -7.40 26.88
C ILE A 431 14.71 -6.74 26.79
N GLY A 432 15.55 -6.91 27.82
CA GLY A 432 16.92 -6.39 27.84
C GLY A 432 17.01 -4.86 27.95
N VAL A 433 16.08 -4.22 28.65
CA VAL A 433 16.03 -2.76 28.90
C VAL A 433 16.35 -2.48 30.37
N ASP A 434 16.98 -1.33 30.67
CA ASP A 434 17.23 -0.90 32.05
C ASP A 434 15.90 -0.77 32.84
N PRO A 435 15.69 -1.55 33.92
CA PRO A 435 14.49 -1.48 34.72
C PRO A 435 14.23 -0.11 35.35
N GLN A 436 15.28 0.63 35.75
CA GLN A 436 15.13 1.95 36.34
C GLN A 436 14.69 2.98 35.29
N ALA A 437 15.30 2.94 34.11
CA ALA A 437 14.92 3.80 32.99
C ALA A 437 13.46 3.56 32.56
N LEU A 438 13.04 2.29 32.42
CA LEU A 438 11.65 1.97 32.07
C LEU A 438 10.68 2.45 33.15
N GLN A 439 10.99 2.21 34.42
CA GLN A 439 10.15 2.66 35.53
C GLN A 439 9.97 4.19 35.51
N ALA A 440 11.06 4.94 35.36
CA ALA A 440 11.01 6.40 35.28
C ALA A 440 10.21 6.89 34.06
N THR A 441 10.30 6.20 32.92
CA THR A 441 9.50 6.48 31.72
C THR A 441 8.01 6.26 31.98
N LEU A 442 7.63 5.15 32.61
CA LEU A 442 6.23 4.87 32.94
C LEU A 442 5.67 5.86 33.96
N GLU A 443 6.43 6.21 34.99
CA GLU A 443 6.01 7.20 36.00
C GLU A 443 5.70 8.56 35.37
N ARG A 444 6.61 9.08 34.52
CA ARG A 444 6.40 10.34 33.79
C ARG A 444 5.20 10.25 32.86
N PHE A 445 5.13 9.21 32.03
CA PHE A 445 4.02 9.06 31.08
C PHE A 445 2.67 8.91 31.80
N ASN A 446 2.61 8.11 32.87
CA ASN A 446 1.38 7.88 33.61
C ASN A 446 0.88 9.14 34.34
N ALA A 447 1.78 10.01 34.80
CA ALA A 447 1.39 11.30 35.38
C ALA A 447 0.68 12.19 34.36
N ASP A 448 1.20 12.25 33.15
CA ASP A 448 0.66 13.03 32.04
C ASP A 448 -0.64 12.42 31.48
N ALA A 449 -0.64 11.10 31.24
CA ALA A 449 -1.75 10.38 30.64
C ALA A 449 -3.04 10.40 31.49
N ARG A 450 -2.95 10.52 32.82
CA ARG A 450 -4.12 10.70 33.71
C ARG A 450 -4.92 11.97 33.36
N ASN A 451 -4.25 13.00 32.86
CA ASN A 451 -4.85 14.28 32.48
C ASN A 451 -5.12 14.37 30.97
N GLY A 452 -4.84 13.31 30.19
CA GLY A 452 -4.98 13.30 28.74
C GLY A 452 -4.02 14.23 28.00
N ILE A 453 -2.88 14.54 28.60
CA ILE A 453 -1.82 15.36 28.03
C ILE A 453 -0.59 14.47 27.85
N ASP A 454 0.26 14.75 26.87
CA ASP A 454 1.60 14.17 26.75
C ASP A 454 2.59 15.30 26.51
N ARG A 455 3.28 15.75 27.57
CA ARG A 455 4.18 16.91 27.46
C ARG A 455 5.47 16.60 26.70
N ALA A 456 5.81 15.32 26.56
CA ALA A 456 7.07 14.92 25.95
C ALA A 456 6.99 14.90 24.42
N PHE A 457 5.88 14.39 23.86
CA PHE A 457 5.75 14.18 22.41
C PHE A 457 4.39 14.57 21.83
N ASP A 458 3.49 15.15 22.63
CA ASP A 458 2.16 15.59 22.19
C ASP A 458 1.30 14.46 21.56
N LYS A 459 1.42 13.22 22.08
CA LYS A 459 0.59 12.09 21.65
C LYS A 459 -0.90 12.40 21.82
N GLY A 460 -1.65 12.35 20.73
CA GLY A 460 -3.07 12.75 20.74
C GLY A 460 -3.30 14.26 20.55
N GLY A 461 -2.26 15.02 20.22
CA GLY A 461 -2.30 16.48 20.09
C GLY A 461 -3.18 16.97 18.93
N ASN A 462 -3.10 16.31 17.77
CA ASN A 462 -3.81 16.74 16.56
C ASN A 462 -4.94 15.79 16.14
N SER A 463 -5.67 16.17 15.10
CA SER A 463 -6.85 15.44 14.62
C SER A 463 -6.52 14.06 14.05
N TYR A 464 -5.38 13.90 13.34
CA TYR A 464 -4.94 12.61 12.83
C TYR A 464 -4.64 11.64 13.97
N ASN A 465 -3.90 12.09 15.00
CA ASN A 465 -3.62 11.29 16.18
C ASN A 465 -4.93 10.81 16.82
N ARG A 466 -5.86 11.73 17.09
CA ARG A 466 -7.15 11.44 17.73
C ARG A 466 -8.03 10.51 16.90
N TYR A 467 -7.99 10.63 15.57
CA TYR A 467 -8.66 9.73 14.65
C TYR A 467 -8.12 8.28 14.74
N MET A 468 -6.83 8.10 15.00
CA MET A 468 -6.21 6.78 15.19
C MET A 468 -6.45 6.19 16.59
N GLY A 469 -6.84 7.01 17.57
CA GLY A 469 -7.12 6.60 18.95
C GLY A 469 -8.42 5.78 19.13
N ASP A 470 -8.87 5.65 20.38
CA ASP A 470 -10.19 5.14 20.73
C ASP A 470 -11.15 6.31 21.01
N PRO A 471 -12.14 6.58 20.14
CA PRO A 471 -13.06 7.71 20.31
C PRO A 471 -13.96 7.58 21.55
N HIS A 472 -14.05 6.40 22.17
CA HIS A 472 -14.82 6.18 23.40
C HIS A 472 -13.98 6.37 24.67
N HIS A 473 -12.68 6.65 24.54
CA HIS A 473 -11.79 6.88 25.66
C HIS A 473 -11.55 8.38 25.86
N THR A 474 -11.71 8.85 27.09
CA THR A 474 -11.61 10.26 27.48
C THR A 474 -10.57 10.43 28.59
N PRO A 475 -10.00 11.64 28.80
CA PRO A 475 -10.24 12.89 28.06
C PRO A 475 -9.50 12.97 26.71
N ASN A 476 -8.52 12.10 26.45
CA ASN A 476 -7.80 12.03 25.18
C ASN A 476 -7.82 10.61 24.62
N PRO A 477 -8.30 10.40 23.38
CA PRO A 477 -8.50 9.06 22.80
C PRO A 477 -7.21 8.26 22.58
N CYS A 478 -6.03 8.84 22.80
CA CYS A 478 -4.74 8.17 22.64
C CYS A 478 -4.01 7.86 23.96
N LEU A 479 -4.51 8.36 25.10
CA LEU A 479 -3.75 8.39 26.35
C LEU A 479 -4.49 7.70 27.49
N ALA A 480 -3.87 6.64 28.02
CA ALA A 480 -4.25 6.02 29.29
C ALA A 480 -2.97 5.59 30.02
N PRO A 481 -2.93 5.66 31.36
CA PRO A 481 -1.82 5.13 32.14
C PRO A 481 -1.64 3.62 31.94
N LEU A 482 -0.39 3.15 31.93
CA LEU A 482 -0.01 1.74 31.94
C LEU A 482 0.25 1.33 33.39
N VAL A 483 -0.76 0.78 34.05
CA VAL A 483 -0.70 0.46 35.50
C VAL A 483 -1.24 -0.92 35.85
N LYS A 484 -1.91 -1.60 34.91
CA LYS A 484 -2.59 -2.87 35.19
C LYS A 484 -1.80 -4.06 34.66
N ALA A 485 -1.21 -4.81 35.58
CA ALA A 485 -0.54 -6.06 35.26
C ALA A 485 -1.50 -7.11 34.64
N PRO A 486 -0.98 -8.06 33.84
CA PRO A 486 0.39 -8.11 33.31
C PRO A 486 0.68 -7.03 32.27
N PHE A 487 1.97 -6.74 32.07
CA PHE A 487 2.50 -5.86 31.04
C PHE A 487 3.03 -6.69 29.87
N TYR A 488 2.98 -6.10 28.68
CA TYR A 488 3.33 -6.75 27.43
C TYR A 488 4.28 -5.91 26.59
N ALA A 489 5.12 -6.56 25.80
CA ALA A 489 5.98 -5.90 24.83
C ALA A 489 6.12 -6.73 23.54
N ILE A 490 6.27 -6.03 22.41
CA ILE A 490 6.70 -6.61 21.13
C ILE A 490 7.86 -5.78 20.56
N GLN A 491 8.77 -6.42 19.84
CA GLN A 491 9.84 -5.72 19.14
C GLN A 491 9.34 -5.23 17.78
N LEU A 492 9.61 -3.96 17.49
CA LEU A 492 9.40 -3.36 16.18
C LEU A 492 10.75 -3.13 15.51
N HIS A 493 10.80 -3.35 14.21
CA HIS A 493 11.92 -3.01 13.33
C HIS A 493 11.51 -1.88 12.39
N THR A 494 12.50 -1.15 11.89
CA THR A 494 12.30 -0.33 10.69
C THR A 494 11.88 -1.24 9.53
N GLY A 495 10.96 -0.74 8.71
CA GLY A 495 10.41 -1.48 7.57
C GLY A 495 9.83 -0.54 6.53
N ASP A 496 9.30 -1.13 5.46
CA ASP A 496 8.73 -0.41 4.33
C ASP A 496 7.49 -1.10 3.74
N LEU A 497 6.68 -0.33 3.02
CA LEU A 497 5.51 -0.78 2.26
C LEU A 497 5.76 -0.79 0.75
N GLY A 498 7.02 -0.64 0.31
CA GLY A 498 7.43 -0.48 -1.07
C GLY A 498 8.39 0.69 -1.29
N SER A 499 9.05 0.68 -2.46
CA SER A 499 9.95 1.77 -2.87
C SER A 499 9.16 2.98 -3.36
N ALA A 500 9.72 4.17 -3.10
CA ALA A 500 9.27 5.44 -3.64
C ALA A 500 10.12 5.88 -4.85
N ARG A 501 11.39 5.47 -4.87
CA ARG A 501 12.27 5.65 -6.03
C ARG A 501 11.85 4.68 -7.14
N GLY A 502 11.86 5.18 -8.37
CA GLY A 502 11.53 4.43 -9.58
C GLY A 502 12.07 5.10 -10.84
N LEU A 503 11.53 4.69 -11.99
CA LEU A 503 11.75 5.30 -13.30
C LEU A 503 11.10 6.70 -13.35
N VAL A 504 11.83 7.71 -13.83
CA VAL A 504 11.28 9.05 -14.01
C VAL A 504 10.28 9.03 -15.17
N THR A 505 9.12 9.66 -14.99
CA THR A 505 8.08 9.77 -16.02
C THR A 505 7.59 11.19 -16.21
N ASP A 506 7.00 11.46 -17.37
CA ASP A 506 6.20 12.67 -17.60
C ASP A 506 4.76 12.56 -17.08
N ALA A 507 3.95 13.61 -17.33
CA ALA A 507 2.54 13.68 -16.97
C ALA A 507 1.63 12.68 -17.72
N HIS A 508 2.13 12.07 -18.80
CA HIS A 508 1.46 11.02 -19.57
C HIS A 508 1.94 9.61 -19.19
N ALA A 509 2.74 9.50 -18.12
CA ALA A 509 3.37 8.27 -17.63
C ALA A 509 4.39 7.66 -18.60
N ASN A 510 4.86 8.38 -19.62
CA ASN A 510 5.97 7.90 -20.46
C ASN A 510 7.25 7.90 -19.61
N VAL A 511 8.04 6.83 -19.68
CA VAL A 511 9.38 6.79 -19.07
C VAL A 511 10.29 7.77 -19.78
N LEU A 512 11.05 8.56 -19.03
CA LEU A 512 12.04 9.49 -19.56
C LEU A 512 13.44 8.86 -19.54
N ASN A 513 14.24 9.13 -20.56
CA ASN A 513 15.68 8.81 -20.54
C ASN A 513 16.46 9.86 -19.73
N ARG A 514 17.78 9.67 -19.54
CA ARG A 514 18.63 10.61 -18.80
C ARG A 514 18.72 12.02 -19.42
N ALA A 515 18.40 12.15 -20.70
CA ALA A 515 18.28 13.44 -21.38
C ALA A 515 16.91 14.12 -21.17
N GLY A 516 16.00 13.51 -20.39
CA GLY A 516 14.65 14.02 -20.14
C GLY A 516 13.68 13.83 -21.30
N THR A 517 14.04 13.01 -22.29
CA THR A 517 13.19 12.73 -23.47
C THR A 517 12.35 11.46 -23.24
N PRO A 518 11.06 11.46 -23.59
CA PRO A 518 10.24 10.25 -23.52
C PRO A 518 10.80 9.10 -24.35
N VAL A 519 10.95 7.93 -23.72
CA VAL A 519 11.28 6.68 -24.41
C VAL A 519 10.01 6.16 -25.09
N ALA A 520 9.99 6.20 -26.42
CA ALA A 520 8.82 5.81 -27.20
C ALA A 520 8.40 4.37 -26.89
N GLY A 521 7.12 4.18 -26.55
CA GLY A 521 6.55 2.86 -26.26
C GLY A 521 6.80 2.31 -24.85
N LEU A 522 7.43 3.08 -23.95
CA LEU A 522 7.68 2.65 -22.57
C LEU A 522 6.97 3.55 -21.55
N TYR A 523 6.25 2.93 -20.63
CA TYR A 523 5.47 3.60 -19.58
C TYR A 523 5.78 2.99 -18.22
N ALA A 524 5.58 3.74 -17.14
CA ALA A 524 5.68 3.21 -15.78
C ALA A 524 4.56 3.72 -14.88
N THR A 525 4.10 2.87 -13.96
CA THR A 525 3.02 3.19 -13.01
C THR A 525 3.27 2.51 -11.66
N GLY A 526 2.57 2.97 -10.61
CA GLY A 526 2.75 2.43 -9.27
C GLY A 526 4.18 2.66 -8.76
N ASN A 527 4.75 1.69 -8.05
CA ASN A 527 6.08 1.85 -7.45
C ASN A 527 7.26 1.66 -8.43
N ASP A 528 6.99 1.31 -9.69
CA ASP A 528 8.02 1.36 -10.75
C ASP A 528 8.21 2.79 -11.26
N MET A 529 7.19 3.64 -11.09
CA MET A 529 7.25 5.07 -11.39
C MET A 529 7.87 5.79 -10.20
N ASN A 530 8.78 6.72 -10.46
CA ASN A 530 9.33 7.58 -9.42
C ASN A 530 8.22 8.40 -8.78
N SER A 531 8.05 8.25 -7.47
CA SER A 531 6.86 8.75 -6.80
C SER A 531 6.77 10.27 -6.85
N LEU A 532 5.60 10.78 -7.23
CA LEU A 532 5.26 12.21 -7.10
C LEU A 532 5.23 12.69 -5.64
N MET A 533 5.21 11.77 -4.67
CA MET A 533 5.31 12.10 -3.24
C MET A 533 6.78 12.28 -2.79
N ASN A 534 7.76 12.04 -3.67
CA ASN A 534 9.19 12.19 -3.38
C ASN A 534 9.67 11.42 -2.12
N GLY A 535 9.05 10.30 -1.80
CA GLY A 535 9.35 9.53 -0.58
C GLY A 535 8.63 10.00 0.69
N THR A 536 7.86 11.08 0.64
CA THR A 536 6.98 11.50 1.73
C THR A 536 5.67 10.73 1.73
N TYR A 537 4.90 10.85 2.80
CA TYR A 537 3.64 10.11 2.96
C TYR A 537 2.50 11.01 3.46
N PRO A 538 1.90 11.84 2.59
CA PRO A 538 0.95 12.89 2.99
C PRO A 538 -0.42 12.39 3.46
N GLY A 539 -0.83 11.16 3.10
CA GLY A 539 -2.17 10.67 3.41
C GLY A 539 -2.36 9.18 3.14
N PRO A 540 -3.52 8.60 3.49
CA PRO A 540 -3.77 7.18 3.32
C PRO A 540 -4.06 6.82 1.86
N GLY A 541 -3.22 5.97 1.26
CA GLY A 541 -3.44 5.50 -0.12
C GLY A 541 -2.71 6.31 -1.19
N ILE A 542 -1.66 7.05 -0.80
CA ILE A 542 -0.79 7.84 -1.69
C ILE A 542 -0.01 7.01 -2.71
N THR A 543 0.01 5.67 -2.59
CA THR A 543 0.57 4.78 -3.61
C THR A 543 -0.51 4.30 -4.59
N LEU A 544 -1.68 3.90 -4.07
CA LEU A 544 -2.76 3.33 -4.88
C LEU A 544 -3.53 4.39 -5.67
N GLY A 545 -3.76 5.58 -5.11
CA GLY A 545 -4.38 6.70 -5.82
C GLY A 545 -3.62 7.03 -7.12
N PRO A 546 -2.33 7.38 -7.02
CA PRO A 546 -1.48 7.58 -8.20
C PRO A 546 -1.38 6.35 -9.10
N ALA A 547 -1.28 5.13 -8.56
CA ALA A 547 -1.23 3.92 -9.39
C ALA A 547 -2.46 3.77 -10.28
N LEU A 548 -3.67 4.00 -9.73
CA LEU A 548 -4.92 3.99 -10.50
C LEU A 548 -4.93 5.10 -11.57
N THR A 549 -4.55 6.32 -11.18
CA THR A 549 -4.54 7.48 -12.08
C THR A 549 -3.57 7.28 -13.24
N PHE A 550 -2.30 6.97 -12.96
CA PHE A 550 -1.28 6.84 -13.99
C PHE A 550 -1.43 5.54 -14.80
N GLY A 551 -2.01 4.48 -14.22
CA GLY A 551 -2.46 3.29 -14.97
C GLY A 551 -3.48 3.65 -16.04
N TRP A 552 -4.50 4.42 -15.68
CA TRP A 552 -5.51 4.91 -16.62
C TRP A 552 -4.93 5.90 -17.65
N ILE A 553 -4.07 6.83 -17.23
CA ILE A 553 -3.41 7.79 -18.13
C ILE A 553 -2.56 7.06 -19.17
N ALA A 554 -1.71 6.11 -18.75
CA ALA A 554 -0.84 5.35 -19.64
C ALA A 554 -1.67 4.62 -20.71
N ALA A 555 -2.68 3.86 -20.29
CA ALA A 555 -3.54 3.13 -21.22
C ALA A 555 -4.34 4.04 -22.17
N SER A 556 -4.87 5.16 -21.67
CA SER A 556 -5.59 6.14 -22.49
C SER A 556 -4.66 6.81 -23.51
N HIS A 557 -3.44 7.17 -23.11
CA HIS A 557 -2.44 7.74 -24.00
C HIS A 557 -2.04 6.74 -25.11
N ILE A 558 -1.85 5.47 -24.76
CA ILE A 558 -1.58 4.41 -25.73
C ILE A 558 -2.74 4.23 -26.72
N ALA A 559 -3.98 4.16 -26.22
CA ALA A 559 -5.17 4.00 -27.06
C ALA A 559 -5.31 5.16 -28.06
N ASN A 560 -5.16 6.40 -27.60
CA ASN A 560 -5.25 7.58 -28.45
C ASN A 560 -4.18 7.59 -29.55
N ARG A 561 -2.94 7.19 -29.23
CA ARG A 561 -1.87 7.09 -30.24
C ARG A 561 -2.16 6.02 -31.30
N LEU A 562 -2.64 4.85 -30.89
CA LEU A 562 -3.01 3.79 -31.83
C LEU A 562 -4.18 4.19 -32.74
N GLN A 563 -5.16 4.91 -32.20
CA GLN A 563 -6.29 5.43 -32.99
C GLN A 563 -5.85 6.49 -34.01
N ALA A 564 -4.97 7.42 -33.59
CA ALA A 564 -4.42 8.45 -34.48
C ALA A 564 -3.57 7.86 -35.62
N GLN A 565 -2.85 6.76 -35.37
CA GLN A 565 -2.10 6.04 -36.40
C GLN A 565 -3.01 5.30 -37.39
N ALA A 566 -4.18 4.82 -36.93
CA ALA A 566 -5.16 4.16 -37.79
C ALA A 566 -5.94 5.15 -38.68
N HIS A 567 -6.04 6.42 -38.28
CA HIS A 567 -6.74 7.47 -39.03
C HIS A 567 -5.87 8.74 -39.09
N PRO A 568 -4.85 8.79 -39.98
CA PRO A 568 -4.07 10.00 -40.18
C PRO A 568 -5.01 11.10 -40.70
N VAL A 569 -5.15 12.19 -39.96
CA VAL A 569 -5.88 13.35 -40.46
C VAL A 569 -5.08 13.91 -41.64
N GLU A 570 -5.63 13.84 -42.86
CA GLU A 570 -5.08 14.52 -44.04
C GLU A 570 -4.97 16.01 -43.73
N THR A 571 -3.75 16.47 -43.51
CA THR A 571 -3.47 17.89 -43.46
C THR A 571 -3.56 18.40 -44.89
N GLN A 572 -4.65 19.09 -45.22
CA GLN A 572 -4.78 19.81 -46.49
C GLN A 572 -3.53 20.70 -46.66
N ALA A 573 -2.69 20.36 -47.64
CA ALA A 573 -1.62 21.21 -48.06
C ALA A 573 -2.23 22.54 -48.51
N CYS A 574 -1.94 23.61 -47.78
CA CYS A 574 -2.22 24.96 -48.23
C CYS A 574 -1.32 25.21 -49.45
N THR A 575 -1.84 24.91 -50.64
CA THR A 575 -1.25 25.37 -51.90
C THR A 575 -1.52 26.87 -51.98
N THR A 576 -0.50 27.67 -51.68
CA THR A 576 -0.46 29.09 -52.02
C THR A 576 -0.53 29.23 -53.54
N ASN A 577 -1.54 29.91 -54.04
CA ASN A 577 -1.52 30.59 -55.34
C ASN A 577 -1.52 32.08 -55.11
#